data_AF-A0A1W6YHV7-F1
#
_entry.id   AF-A0A1W6YHV7-F1
#
_cell.length_a   1.000
_cell.length_b   1.000
_cell.length_c   1.000
_cell.angle_alpha   90.00
_cell.angle_beta   90.00
_cell.angle_gamma   90.00
#
_symmetry.space_group_name_H-M   'P 1'
#
loop_
_entity.id
_entity.type
_entity.pdbx_description
1 polymer ?
#
loop_
_entity_poly.entity_id
_entity_poly.type
_entity_poly.pdbx_seq_one_letter_code
_entity_poly.pdbx_strand_id
1 'polypeptide(L)'
;MIRRTLFACSATLGFVLLGGCVYHPPANQMDRYAKSMVGHNLNEVTSRFGPEDYQGGSATYPNIGTPQNPRYSHAWTRYGSTQHQRFVQTGTASTGRTLVGVLPAGGGQAQTPIFQENTAPTGYYTQEGETCIMTFITNAQKTIVSSYLQGGYCDKLFLGGEG
;
A
#
# COMPACT_ATOMS: atom_id res chain seq x y z
N MET A 1 3.24 12.73 -30.95
CA MET A 1 4.25 11.68 -31.21
C MET A 1 3.98 10.53 -30.26
N ILE A 2 3.48 9.41 -30.78
CA ILE A 2 3.09 8.23 -30.02
C ILE A 2 4.25 7.22 -30.10
N ARG A 3 4.95 6.98 -28.99
CA ARG A 3 6.02 5.99 -28.92
C ARG A 3 5.46 4.71 -28.30
N ARG A 4 5.06 3.77 -29.15
CA ARG A 4 4.70 2.39 -28.77
C ARG A 4 5.98 1.63 -28.46
N THR A 5 6.15 1.18 -27.23
CA THR A 5 7.18 0.20 -26.85
C THR A 5 6.50 -1.11 -26.48
N LEU A 6 6.70 -2.10 -27.33
CA LEU A 6 6.29 -3.50 -27.18
C LEU A 6 7.11 -4.14 -26.05
N PHE A 7 6.45 -4.72 -25.05
CA PHE A 7 7.10 -5.61 -24.08
C PHE A 7 6.93 -7.05 -24.56
N ALA A 8 8.06 -7.72 -24.80
CA ALA A 8 8.14 -9.13 -25.11
C ALA A 8 7.79 -9.95 -23.86
N CYS A 9 6.73 -10.75 -23.96
CA CYS A 9 6.34 -11.72 -22.94
C CYS A 9 7.19 -12.99 -23.14
N SER A 10 8.27 -13.15 -22.38
CA SER A 10 8.95 -14.44 -22.26
C SER A 10 8.28 -15.23 -21.13
N ALA A 11 7.58 -16.30 -21.50
CA ALA A 11 6.99 -17.24 -20.56
C ALA A 11 8.05 -18.23 -20.08
N THR A 12 8.44 -18.13 -18.80
CA THR A 12 9.17 -19.19 -18.10
C THR A 12 8.39 -19.60 -16.86
N LEU A 13 7.95 -20.86 -16.87
CA LEU A 13 7.38 -21.59 -15.75
C LEU A 13 8.34 -21.56 -14.54
N GLY A 14 7.85 -21.11 -13.38
CA GLY A 14 8.64 -21.17 -12.14
C GLY A 14 7.84 -20.67 -10.94
N PHE A 15 7.50 -21.60 -10.04
CA PHE A 15 7.08 -21.42 -8.65
C PHE A 15 6.22 -20.19 -8.30
N VAL A 16 4.93 -20.45 -8.07
CA VAL A 16 4.01 -19.52 -7.40
C VAL A 16 4.41 -19.38 -5.93
N LEU A 17 5.40 -18.53 -5.65
CA LEU A 17 5.47 -17.87 -4.37
C LEU A 17 4.36 -16.84 -4.37
N LEU A 18 3.33 -17.05 -3.57
CA LEU A 18 2.38 -16.03 -3.12
C LEU A 18 3.15 -15.00 -2.27
N GLY A 19 4.11 -14.31 -2.88
CA GLY A 19 4.58 -13.03 -2.41
C GLY A 19 3.43 -12.08 -2.66
N GLY A 20 2.61 -11.86 -1.62
CA GLY A 20 1.66 -10.77 -1.64
C GLY A 20 2.41 -9.55 -2.14
N CYS A 21 1.97 -9.00 -3.29
CA CYS A 21 2.44 -7.72 -3.74
C CYS A 21 2.07 -6.75 -2.63
N VAL A 22 3.01 -6.50 -1.71
CA VAL A 22 3.01 -5.31 -0.89
C VAL A 22 3.03 -4.20 -1.91
N TYR A 23 1.84 -3.66 -2.18
CA TYR A 23 1.64 -2.51 -3.02
C TYR A 23 2.41 -1.40 -2.32
N HIS A 24 3.67 -1.23 -2.70
CA HIS A 24 4.45 -0.05 -2.35
C HIS A 24 3.85 1.05 -3.21
N PRO A 25 3.06 1.98 -2.64
CA PRO A 25 2.57 3.10 -3.42
C PRO A 25 3.77 3.81 -4.04
N PRO A 26 3.66 4.32 -5.28
CA PRO A 26 4.76 4.96 -5.97
C PRO A 26 5.33 6.08 -5.10
N ALA A 27 6.67 6.15 -5.03
CA ALA A 27 7.44 7.15 -4.30
C ALA A 27 6.90 8.56 -4.56
N ASN A 28 6.10 9.00 -3.61
CA ASN A 28 5.33 10.23 -3.61
C ASN A 28 6.23 11.37 -3.10
N GLN A 29 5.84 12.64 -3.28
CA GLN A 29 6.69 13.82 -3.02
C GLN A 29 7.34 13.80 -1.62
N MET A 30 6.66 13.19 -0.67
CA MET A 30 7.14 12.99 0.69
C MET A 30 8.33 12.02 0.76
N ASP A 31 8.35 10.94 -0.03
CA ASP A 31 9.50 10.02 -0.11
C ASP A 31 10.74 10.73 -0.66
N ARG A 32 10.57 11.57 -1.69
CA ARG A 32 11.65 12.39 -2.23
C ARG A 32 12.17 13.39 -1.20
N TYR A 33 11.27 14.06 -0.49
CA TYR A 33 11.64 14.96 0.60
C TYR A 33 12.41 14.20 1.69
N ALA A 34 11.88 13.08 2.20
CA ALA A 34 12.51 12.30 3.25
C ALA A 34 13.92 11.83 2.85
N LYS A 35 14.09 11.33 1.63
CA LYS A 35 15.41 10.94 1.10
C LYS A 35 16.35 12.12 0.94
N SER A 36 15.85 13.30 0.56
CA SER A 36 16.68 14.51 0.43
C SER A 36 17.21 15.02 1.77
N MET A 37 16.57 14.66 2.89
CA MET A 37 17.04 15.03 4.23
C MET A 37 18.21 14.15 4.73
N VAL A 38 18.60 13.09 4.03
CA VAL A 38 19.78 12.30 4.41
C VAL A 38 21.03 13.18 4.32
N GLY A 39 21.82 13.22 5.40
CA GLY A 39 22.97 14.10 5.55
C GLY A 39 22.66 15.45 6.21
N HIS A 40 21.38 15.82 6.32
CA HIS A 40 20.95 17.04 6.99
C HIS A 40 20.77 16.84 8.50
N ASN A 41 20.68 17.95 9.24
CA ASN A 41 20.40 17.90 10.67
C ASN A 41 18.89 17.69 10.91
N LEU A 42 18.56 16.85 11.90
CA LEU A 42 17.17 16.57 12.27
C LEU A 42 16.34 17.83 12.58
N ASN A 43 16.99 18.89 13.08
CA ASN A 43 16.32 20.17 13.39
C ASN A 43 15.60 20.77 12.17
N GLU A 44 16.06 20.49 10.95
CA GLU A 44 15.41 20.94 9.71
C GLU A 44 14.05 20.23 9.48
N VAL A 45 13.93 18.98 9.92
CA VAL A 45 12.66 18.25 9.88
C VAL A 45 11.74 18.75 11.00
N THR A 46 12.28 18.89 12.21
CA THR A 46 11.52 19.38 13.37
C THR A 46 11.00 20.80 13.16
N SER A 47 11.76 21.68 12.51
CA SER A 47 11.31 23.04 12.20
C SER A 47 10.16 23.07 11.20
N ARG A 48 10.10 22.09 10.29
CA ARG A 48 9.06 21.98 9.27
C ARG A 48 7.78 21.32 9.77
N PHE A 49 7.88 20.22 10.50
CA PHE A 49 6.71 19.40 10.89
C PHE A 49 6.33 19.50 12.37
N GLY A 50 7.07 20.31 13.13
CA GLY A 50 6.92 20.40 14.58
C GLY A 50 7.62 19.25 15.31
N PRO A 51 7.37 19.11 16.62
CA PRO A 51 7.99 18.06 17.42
C PRO A 51 7.66 16.66 16.89
N GLU A 52 8.60 15.74 17.08
CA GLU A 52 8.40 14.31 16.83
C GLU A 52 7.36 13.71 17.79
N ASP A 53 6.83 12.53 17.44
CA ASP A 53 5.88 11.83 18.27
C ASP A 53 6.54 11.42 19.60
N TYR A 54 5.81 11.61 20.70
CA TYR A 54 6.28 11.29 22.05
C TYR A 54 6.62 9.79 22.26
N GLN A 55 6.17 8.92 21.34
CA GLN A 55 6.37 7.46 21.37
C GLN A 55 7.40 6.97 20.33
N GLY A 56 8.06 7.88 19.62
CA GLY A 56 8.83 7.62 18.41
C GLY A 56 10.33 7.92 18.49
N GLY A 57 11.02 7.41 19.51
CA GLY A 57 12.36 6.85 19.25
C GLY A 57 13.62 7.54 19.79
N SER A 58 13.55 8.65 20.54
CA SER A 58 14.71 9.07 21.34
C SER A 58 14.82 8.23 22.64
N ALA A 59 13.68 7.81 23.21
CA ALA A 59 13.62 7.12 24.51
C ALA A 59 13.37 5.60 24.47
N THR A 60 12.68 5.07 23.45
CA THR A 60 12.20 3.68 23.51
C THR A 60 13.24 2.64 23.06
N TYR A 61 14.17 3.01 22.17
CA TYR A 61 15.31 2.17 21.76
C TYR A 61 16.51 3.08 21.47
N PRO A 62 17.26 3.49 22.51
CA PRO A 62 18.25 4.57 22.40
C PRO A 62 19.47 4.22 21.54
N ASN A 63 19.60 2.96 21.10
CA ASN A 63 20.65 2.56 20.19
C ASN A 63 20.22 1.39 19.31
N ILE A 64 19.72 1.67 18.10
CA ILE A 64 19.54 0.64 17.06
C ILE A 64 20.84 0.35 16.28
N GLY A 65 21.95 0.97 16.70
CA GLY A 65 23.29 0.76 16.17
C GLY A 65 24.19 0.03 17.15
N THR A 66 25.50 0.22 17.02
CA THR A 66 26.48 -0.31 17.98
C THR A 66 26.81 0.76 19.03
N PRO A 67 27.37 0.39 20.20
CA PRO A 67 27.88 1.39 21.14
C PRO A 67 28.87 2.39 20.51
N GLN A 68 29.64 1.93 19.52
CA GLN A 68 30.62 2.75 18.79
C GLN A 68 30.00 3.61 17.68
N ASN A 69 28.77 3.32 17.25
CA ASN A 69 28.04 4.07 16.25
C ASN A 69 26.55 4.11 16.63
N PRO A 70 26.18 4.91 17.64
CA PRO A 70 24.83 4.92 18.14
C PRO A 70 23.87 5.51 17.11
N ARG A 71 22.69 4.90 17.02
CA ARG A 71 21.62 5.29 16.10
C ARG A 71 20.34 5.56 16.86
N TYR A 72 19.71 6.69 16.57
CA TYR A 72 18.47 7.14 17.21
C TYR A 72 17.36 7.21 16.18
N SER A 73 16.17 6.74 16.53
CA SER A 73 15.00 6.78 15.65
C SER A 73 14.14 8.00 15.99
N HIS A 74 13.55 8.63 15.00
CA HIS A 74 12.74 9.83 15.16
C HIS A 74 11.51 9.69 14.27
N ALA A 75 10.31 9.66 14.84
CA ALA A 75 9.10 9.43 14.07
C ALA A 75 8.10 10.58 14.17
N TRP A 76 7.39 10.83 13.08
CA TRP A 76 6.21 11.66 13.01
C TRP A 76 5.08 10.83 12.44
N THR A 77 3.92 10.87 13.07
CA THR A 77 2.74 10.15 12.63
C THR A 77 1.63 11.14 12.35
N ARG A 78 0.93 10.90 11.24
CA ARG A 78 -0.26 11.64 10.85
C ARG A 78 -1.35 10.66 10.48
N TYR A 79 -2.58 11.00 10.88
CA TYR A 79 -3.79 10.25 10.61
C TYR A 79 -4.75 11.13 9.83
N GLY A 80 -5.35 10.59 8.78
CA GLY A 80 -6.40 11.27 8.01
C GLY A 80 -7.79 11.02 8.57
N SER A 81 -8.76 11.81 8.10
CA SER A 81 -10.15 11.77 8.55
C SER A 81 -10.99 10.68 7.87
N THR A 82 -10.50 10.13 6.74
CA THR A 82 -11.33 9.33 5.86
C THR A 82 -11.10 7.83 6.10
N GLN A 83 -12.05 7.18 6.78
CA GLN A 83 -12.16 5.72 6.78
C GLN A 83 -12.61 5.28 5.38
N HIS A 84 -11.72 4.67 4.60
CA HIS A 84 -12.11 4.08 3.33
C HIS A 84 -12.55 2.64 3.57
N GLN A 85 -13.72 2.27 3.09
CA GLN A 85 -14.18 0.89 3.11
C GLN A 85 -13.58 0.15 1.91
N ARG A 86 -12.66 -0.76 2.19
CA ARG A 86 -12.14 -1.69 1.18
C ARG A 86 -12.95 -2.97 1.21
N PHE A 87 -13.50 -3.38 0.07
CA PHE A 87 -14.12 -4.71 -0.06
C PHE A 87 -13.02 -5.77 -0.15
N VAL A 88 -13.03 -6.71 0.80
CA VAL A 88 -12.16 -7.88 0.80
C VAL A 88 -12.97 -9.07 0.33
N GLN A 89 -12.71 -9.52 -0.90
CA GLN A 89 -13.36 -10.71 -1.44
C GLN A 89 -12.81 -11.96 -0.76
N THR A 90 -13.69 -12.72 -0.11
CA THR A 90 -13.39 -13.99 0.55
C THR A 90 -13.90 -15.20 -0.23
N GLY A 91 -14.70 -14.98 -1.27
CA GLY A 91 -15.15 -16.05 -2.14
C GLY A 91 -16.06 -15.56 -3.27
N THR A 92 -16.77 -16.51 -3.86
CA THR A 92 -17.81 -16.29 -4.86
C THR A 92 -19.00 -17.19 -4.53
N ALA A 93 -20.20 -16.63 -4.45
CA ALA A 93 -21.44 -17.41 -4.27
C ALA A 93 -22.17 -17.52 -5.60
N SER A 94 -22.78 -18.69 -5.86
CA SER A 94 -23.73 -18.83 -6.97
C SER A 94 -24.96 -17.98 -6.68
N THR A 95 -25.35 -17.16 -7.64
CA THR A 95 -26.57 -16.33 -7.59
C THR A 95 -27.70 -16.93 -8.43
N GLY A 96 -27.56 -18.20 -8.79
CA GLY A 96 -28.51 -18.94 -9.61
C GLY A 96 -28.04 -19.11 -11.05
N ARG A 97 -28.97 -19.56 -11.90
CA ARG A 97 -28.70 -19.95 -13.27
C ARG A 97 -29.60 -19.19 -14.23
N THR A 98 -29.04 -18.70 -15.32
CA THR A 98 -29.81 -18.06 -16.40
C THR A 98 -29.88 -18.99 -17.60
N LEU A 99 -31.07 -19.16 -18.18
CA LEU A 99 -31.24 -19.85 -19.45
C LEU A 99 -30.61 -18.98 -20.56
N VAL A 100 -29.56 -19.48 -21.20
CA VAL A 100 -28.81 -18.73 -22.24
C VAL A 100 -29.04 -19.29 -23.63
N GLY A 101 -29.72 -20.43 -23.74
CA GLY A 101 -30.06 -21.01 -25.02
C GLY A 101 -30.88 -22.27 -24.85
N VAL A 102 -31.36 -22.77 -25.97
CA VAL A 102 -32.10 -24.02 -26.05
C VAL A 102 -31.58 -24.78 -27.26
N LEU A 103 -31.18 -26.04 -27.07
CA LEU A 103 -30.82 -26.91 -28.17
C LEU A 103 -32.10 -27.43 -28.83
N PRO A 104 -32.29 -27.21 -30.14
CA PRO A 104 -33.45 -27.74 -30.85
C PRO A 104 -33.36 -29.26 -30.89
N ALA A 105 -34.44 -29.93 -30.50
CA ALA A 105 -34.57 -31.37 -30.57
C ALA A 105 -35.32 -31.76 -31.87
N GLY A 106 -34.75 -32.67 -32.65
CA GLY A 106 -35.36 -33.21 -33.87
C GLY A 106 -36.19 -34.48 -33.60
N GLY A 107 -37.24 -34.70 -34.39
CA GLY A 107 -37.96 -35.99 -34.43
C GLY A 107 -38.90 -36.30 -33.25
N GLY A 108 -39.51 -35.28 -32.63
CA GLY A 108 -40.50 -35.47 -31.54
C GLY A 108 -39.90 -35.58 -30.14
N GLN A 109 -38.63 -35.25 -29.96
CA GLN A 109 -37.96 -35.18 -28.67
C GLN A 109 -38.07 -33.78 -28.05
N ALA A 110 -38.03 -33.70 -26.72
CA ALA A 110 -38.12 -32.43 -25.99
C ALA A 110 -36.83 -31.61 -26.13
N GLN A 111 -36.97 -30.28 -26.25
CA GLN A 111 -35.83 -29.36 -26.34
C GLN A 111 -34.99 -29.36 -25.05
N THR A 112 -33.66 -29.26 -25.19
CA THR A 112 -32.75 -29.26 -24.03
C THR A 112 -32.31 -27.82 -23.67
N PRO A 113 -32.63 -27.31 -22.48
CA PRO A 113 -32.21 -25.97 -22.06
C PRO A 113 -30.71 -25.92 -21.70
N ILE A 114 -30.04 -24.84 -22.09
CA ILE A 114 -28.66 -24.53 -21.70
C ILE A 114 -28.70 -23.42 -20.65
N PHE A 115 -28.13 -23.70 -19.48
CA PHE A 115 -28.05 -22.76 -18.37
C PHE A 115 -26.61 -22.31 -18.12
N GLN A 116 -26.40 -21.01 -17.94
CA GLN A 116 -25.16 -20.43 -17.46
C GLN A 116 -25.26 -20.17 -15.96
N GLU A 117 -24.23 -20.57 -15.21
CA GLU A 117 -24.10 -20.25 -13.78
C GLU A 117 -23.74 -18.77 -13.63
N ASN A 118 -24.47 -18.07 -12.77
CA ASN A 118 -24.12 -16.72 -12.36
C ASN A 118 -23.45 -16.77 -10.99
N THR A 119 -22.37 -16.02 -10.83
CA THR A 119 -21.67 -15.91 -9.54
C THR A 119 -21.49 -14.46 -9.17
N ALA A 120 -21.67 -14.14 -7.89
CA ALA A 120 -21.32 -12.84 -7.33
C ALA A 120 -20.15 -13.00 -6.32
N PRO A 121 -19.23 -12.02 -6.25
CA PRO A 121 -18.18 -12.02 -5.24
C PRO A 121 -18.80 -11.86 -3.84
N THR A 122 -18.33 -12.67 -2.90
CA THR A 122 -18.68 -12.56 -1.47
C THR A 122 -17.48 -12.07 -0.68
N GLY A 123 -17.73 -11.32 0.39
CA GLY A 123 -16.68 -10.64 1.14
C GLY A 123 -17.22 -9.77 2.25
N TYR A 124 -16.32 -9.06 2.91
CA TYR A 124 -16.64 -8.07 3.93
C TYR A 124 -15.95 -6.74 3.62
N TYR A 125 -16.53 -5.65 4.09
CA TYR A 125 -15.89 -4.34 4.05
C TYR A 125 -15.00 -4.19 5.30
N THR A 126 -13.72 -3.90 5.09
CA THR A 126 -12.81 -3.52 6.18
C THR A 126 -12.55 -2.02 6.13
N GLN A 127 -12.39 -1.41 7.29
CA GLN A 127 -11.96 -0.02 7.39
C GLN A 127 -10.44 0.02 7.22
N GLU A 128 -9.97 0.74 6.21
CA GLU A 128 -8.55 1.09 6.05
C GLU A 128 -8.44 2.60 6.27
N GLY A 129 -7.76 2.99 7.36
CA GLY A 129 -7.57 4.38 7.74
C GLY A 129 -6.35 4.98 7.04
N GLU A 130 -6.45 6.26 6.66
CA GLU A 130 -5.30 7.01 6.17
C GLU A 130 -4.30 7.20 7.30
N THR A 131 -3.14 6.55 7.20
CA THR A 131 -2.05 6.70 8.16
C THR A 131 -0.72 6.77 7.42
N CYS A 132 0.11 7.71 7.83
CA CYS A 132 1.50 7.77 7.41
C CYS A 132 2.40 8.02 8.62
N ILE A 133 3.46 7.23 8.70
CA ILE A 133 4.54 7.36 9.66
C ILE A 133 5.81 7.70 8.88
N MET A 134 6.40 8.85 9.20
CA MET A 134 7.70 9.26 8.71
C MET A 134 8.75 9.04 9.79
N THR A 135 9.77 8.24 9.48
CA THR A 135 10.83 7.91 10.42
C THR A 135 12.20 8.31 9.87
N PHE A 136 12.97 9.03 10.66
CA PHE A 136 14.38 9.32 10.40
C PHE A 136 15.26 8.62 11.41
N ILE A 137 16.37 8.05 10.96
CA ILE A 137 17.42 7.55 11.82
C ILE A 137 18.57 8.55 11.81
N THR A 138 19.07 8.91 12.98
CA THR A 138 20.20 9.82 13.13
C THR A 138 21.41 9.18 13.80
N ASN A 139 22.57 9.80 13.66
CA ASN A 139 23.75 9.51 14.49
C ASN A 139 23.75 10.34 15.79
N ALA A 140 24.80 10.23 16.61
CA ALA A 140 24.98 11.01 17.83
C ALA A 140 24.93 12.54 17.63
N GLN A 141 25.26 13.03 16.43
CA GLN A 141 25.24 14.45 16.07
C GLN A 141 23.87 14.91 15.52
N LYS A 142 22.84 14.06 15.58
CA LYS A 142 21.52 14.29 14.99
C LYS A 142 21.54 14.48 13.48
N THR A 143 22.58 14.01 12.80
CA THR A 143 22.62 13.96 11.34
C THR A 143 21.83 12.76 10.86
N ILE A 144 20.91 12.98 9.94
CA ILE A 144 20.05 11.94 9.37
C ILE A 144 20.90 11.03 8.49
N VAL A 145 20.80 9.72 8.73
CA VAL A 145 21.54 8.69 7.98
C VAL A 145 20.66 7.77 7.16
N SER A 146 19.38 7.68 7.50
CA SER A 146 18.37 6.97 6.72
C SER A 146 16.99 7.51 7.03
N SER A 147 16.08 7.35 6.08
CA SER A 147 14.69 7.74 6.20
C SER A 147 13.79 6.60 5.73
N TYR A 148 12.66 6.41 6.40
CA TYR A 148 11.66 5.42 6.06
C TYR A 148 10.28 6.05 6.13
N LEU A 149 9.43 5.73 5.15
CA LEU A 149 8.01 6.05 5.19
C LEU A 149 7.23 4.75 5.28
N GLN A 150 6.27 4.69 6.20
CA GLN A 150 5.38 3.55 6.38
C GLN A 150 3.93 4.02 6.32
N GLY A 151 3.08 3.23 5.69
CA GLY A 151 1.67 3.53 5.49
C GLY A 151 1.39 4.11 4.10
N GLY A 152 0.27 4.83 3.97
CA GLY A 152 -0.20 5.43 2.73
C GLY A 152 -0.50 6.91 2.90
N TYR A 153 -0.83 7.60 1.81
CA TYR A 153 -1.30 8.99 1.86
C TYR A 153 -0.31 10.00 2.49
N CYS A 154 0.99 9.68 2.52
CA CYS A 154 2.01 10.51 3.15
C CYS A 154 2.07 11.94 2.60
N ASP A 155 1.97 12.12 1.27
CA ASP A 155 1.90 13.45 0.66
C ASP A 155 0.72 14.25 1.19
N LYS A 156 -0.49 13.66 1.17
CA LYS A 156 -1.73 14.28 1.67
C LYS A 156 -1.57 14.67 3.15
N LEU A 157 -1.03 13.77 3.95
CA LEU A 157 -0.99 13.91 5.42
C LEU A 157 0.12 14.83 5.94
N PHE A 158 1.25 14.93 5.24
CA PHE A 158 2.40 15.73 5.67
C PHE A 158 2.58 17.03 4.90
N LEU A 159 2.25 17.07 3.61
CA LEU A 159 2.48 18.25 2.78
C LEU A 159 1.24 19.15 2.66
N GLY A 160 0.07 18.68 3.12
CA GLY A 160 -1.22 19.38 3.07
C GLY A 160 -1.78 19.42 1.65
N GLY A 161 -3.09 19.40 1.39
CA GLY A 161 -4.30 19.51 2.20
C GLY A 161 -5.42 19.85 1.20
N GLU A 162 -6.57 19.17 1.30
CA GLU A 162 -7.75 19.25 0.40
C GLU A 162 -7.55 18.75 -1.04
N GLY A 163 -8.16 17.60 -1.33
CA GLY A 163 -8.89 17.40 -2.57
C GLY A 163 -10.36 17.37 -2.23
#